data_AF-R7KVI2-F1
#
_entry.id   AF-R7KVI2-F1
#
_cell.length_a   1.000
_cell.length_b   1.000
_cell.length_c   1.000
_cell.angle_alpha   90.00
_cell.angle_beta   90.00
_cell.angle_gamma   90.00
#
_symmetry.space_group_name_H-M   'P 1'
#
loop_
_entity.id
_entity.type
_entity.pdbx_description
1 polymer ?
#
loop_
_entity_poly.entity_id
_entity_poly.type
_entity_poly.pdbx_seq_one_letter_code
_entity_poly.pdbx_strand_id
1 'polypeptide(L)'
;MTYFIDSTDPGYRDYCAKIVQARARFSQEERNQIALEFLRKGLDAKEVAARYHLSSAHILYQWVGRYIEETQIMRQSHDGMDDEFKAMSPQEQLRELKRLKRALELEKIRSEAFKHMIEVAEQQFNIPIRKKSGTKQ
;
A
#
# COMPACT_ATOMS: atom_id res chain seq x y z
N MET A 1 13.92 -35.69 -4.25
CA MET A 1 13.19 -35.03 -5.37
C MET A 1 13.48 -33.54 -5.28
N THR A 2 14.34 -33.02 -6.14
CA THR A 2 14.61 -31.59 -6.24
C THR A 2 13.46 -30.97 -7.04
N TYR A 3 12.59 -30.21 -6.38
CA TYR A 3 11.51 -29.49 -7.04
C TYR A 3 12.14 -28.47 -7.99
N PHE A 4 11.93 -28.68 -9.29
CA PHE A 4 12.30 -27.72 -10.33
C PHE A 4 11.30 -26.56 -10.18
N ILE A 5 11.73 -25.48 -9.53
CA ILE A 5 10.88 -24.30 -9.39
C ILE A 5 10.91 -23.58 -10.74
N ASP A 6 9.80 -23.67 -11.46
CA ASP A 6 9.64 -23.02 -12.74
C ASP A 6 9.75 -21.49 -12.56
N SER A 7 10.59 -20.84 -13.38
CA SER A 7 10.85 -19.40 -13.33
C SER A 7 9.60 -18.55 -13.60
N THR A 8 8.53 -19.18 -14.09
CA THR A 8 7.22 -18.59 -14.38
C THR A 8 6.21 -18.68 -13.24
N ASP A 9 6.51 -19.38 -12.14
CA ASP A 9 5.62 -19.48 -10.98
C ASP A 9 5.51 -18.14 -10.22
N PRO A 10 4.30 -17.59 -10.00
CA PRO A 10 4.09 -16.42 -9.16
C PRO A 10 4.73 -16.55 -7.76
N GLY A 11 4.78 -17.76 -7.21
CA GLY A 11 5.46 -18.05 -5.93
C GLY A 11 6.98 -17.84 -5.98
N TYR A 12 7.61 -18.19 -7.10
CA TYR A 12 9.04 -17.94 -7.33
C TYR A 12 9.35 -16.45 -7.44
N ARG A 13 8.50 -15.69 -8.15
CA ARG A 13 8.63 -14.24 -8.28
C ARG A 13 8.55 -13.53 -6.92
N ASP A 14 7.62 -13.94 -6.06
CA ASP A 14 7.45 -13.39 -4.71
C ASP A 14 8.61 -13.79 -3.77
N TYR A 15 9.08 -15.03 -3.86
CA TYR A 15 10.27 -15.50 -3.13
C TYR A 15 11.53 -14.71 -3.53
N CYS A 16 11.78 -14.56 -4.84
CA CYS A 16 12.89 -13.75 -5.34
C CYS A 16 12.76 -12.29 -4.91
N ALA A 17 11.55 -11.70 -4.96
CA ALA A 17 11.31 -10.34 -4.50
C ALA A 17 11.65 -10.17 -3.00
N LYS A 18 11.26 -11.12 -2.14
CA LYS A 18 11.56 -11.13 -0.70
C LYS A 18 13.06 -11.23 -0.42
N ILE A 19 13.78 -12.12 -1.12
CA ILE A 19 15.23 -12.27 -0.95
C ILE A 19 15.99 -11.02 -1.45
N VAL A 20 15.54 -10.42 -2.55
CA VAL A 20 16.12 -9.18 -3.08
C VAL A 20 15.83 -8.00 -2.15
N GLN A 21 14.62 -7.90 -1.59
CA GLN A 21 14.27 -6.87 -0.59
C GLN A 21 15.11 -7.02 0.69
N ALA A 22 15.31 -8.25 1.18
CA ALA A 22 16.12 -8.51 2.37
C ALA A 22 17.61 -8.17 2.19
N ARG A 23 18.11 -8.20 0.94
CA ARG A 23 19.49 -7.83 0.58
C ARG A 23 19.64 -6.39 0.10
N ALA A 24 18.54 -5.67 -0.08
CA ALA A 24 18.56 -4.32 -0.60
C ALA A 24 18.98 -3.32 0.48
N ARG A 25 19.93 -2.45 0.14
CA ARG A 25 20.33 -1.33 1.01
C ARG A 25 19.22 -0.30 1.23
N PHE A 26 18.29 -0.19 0.29
CA PHE A 26 17.16 0.73 0.33
C PHE A 26 15.85 -0.03 0.15
N SER A 27 14.90 0.24 1.04
CA SER A 27 13.50 -0.20 0.96
C SER A 27 12.80 0.45 -0.25
N GLN A 28 11.66 -0.10 -0.65
CA GLN A 28 10.89 0.46 -1.77
C GLN A 28 10.41 1.88 -1.49
N GLU A 29 10.02 2.17 -0.24
CA GLU A 29 9.57 3.50 0.18
C GLU A 29 10.69 4.54 0.09
N GLU A 30 11.90 4.19 0.54
CA GLU A 30 13.07 5.07 0.46
C GLU A 30 13.45 5.36 -1.00
N ARG A 31 13.38 4.36 -1.88
CA ARG A 31 13.61 4.55 -3.32
C ARG A 31 12.60 5.52 -3.93
N ASN A 32 11.32 5.39 -3.56
CA ASN A 32 10.25 6.25 -4.02
C ASN A 32 10.44 7.70 -3.53
N GLN A 33 10.88 7.88 -2.29
CA GLN A 33 11.21 9.20 -1.74
C GLN A 33 12.39 9.86 -2.48
N ILE A 34 13.46 9.11 -2.75
CA ILE A 34 14.62 9.60 -3.50
C ILE A 34 14.22 9.97 -4.94
N ALA A 35 13.41 9.13 -5.59
CA ALA A 35 12.87 9.40 -6.93
C ALA A 35 12.01 10.67 -6.95
N LEU A 36 11.15 10.87 -5.96
CA LEU A 36 10.32 12.07 -5.83
C LEU A 36 11.16 13.32 -5.57
N GLU A 37 12.20 13.22 -4.74
CA GLU A 37 13.12 14.33 -4.49
C GLU A 37 13.85 14.76 -5.77
N PHE A 38 14.33 13.78 -6.55
CA PHE A 38 14.96 14.03 -7.85
C PHE A 38 13.99 14.75 -8.81
N LEU A 39 12.75 14.25 -8.95
CA LEU A 39 11.73 14.85 -9.81
C LEU A 39 11.32 16.25 -9.35
N ARG A 40 11.26 16.52 -8.04
CA ARG A 40 10.84 17.81 -7.49
C ARG A 40 11.92 18.88 -7.56
N LYS A 41 13.19 18.51 -7.31
CA LYS A 41 14.29 19.48 -7.21
C LYS A 41 15.04 19.68 -8.54
N GLY A 42 14.82 18.83 -9.55
CA GLY A 42 15.48 18.95 -10.86
C GLY A 42 17.00 18.88 -10.78
N LEU A 43 17.53 18.18 -9.77
CA LEU A 43 18.98 18.04 -9.53
C LEU A 43 19.61 17.13 -10.59
N ASP A 44 20.92 17.29 -10.82
CA ASP A 44 21.64 16.36 -11.69
C ASP A 44 21.65 14.96 -11.08
N ALA A 45 21.38 13.95 -11.91
CA ALA A 45 21.28 12.56 -11.49
C ALA A 45 22.58 12.05 -10.87
N LYS A 46 23.73 12.62 -11.28
CA LYS A 46 25.04 12.29 -10.69
C LYS A 46 25.20 12.84 -9.28
N GLU A 47 24.69 14.03 -9.00
CA GLU A 47 24.74 14.62 -7.66
C GLU A 47 23.87 13.84 -6.67
N VAL A 48 22.66 13.45 -7.09
CA VAL A 48 21.77 12.63 -6.27
C VAL A 48 22.37 11.24 -6.04
N ALA A 49 22.94 10.62 -7.08
CA ALA A 49 23.66 9.35 -6.94
C ALA A 49 24.84 9.44 -5.98
N ALA A 50 25.61 10.54 -6.02
CA ALA A 50 26.72 10.76 -5.10
C ALA A 50 26.25 10.93 -3.65
N ARG A 51 25.19 11.71 -3.41
CA ARG A 51 24.63 11.96 -2.07
C ARG A 51 24.09 10.69 -1.41
N TYR A 52 23.44 9.84 -2.18
CA TYR A 52 22.86 8.59 -1.70
C TYR A 52 23.79 7.38 -1.87
N HIS A 53 25.04 7.60 -2.29
CA HIS A 53 26.04 6.55 -2.54
C HIS A 53 25.51 5.44 -3.45
N LEU A 54 24.81 5.83 -4.51
CA LEU A 54 24.36 4.92 -5.55
C LEU A 54 25.52 4.60 -6.48
N SER A 55 25.62 3.32 -6.87
CA SER A 55 26.69 2.86 -7.75
C SER A 55 26.65 3.50 -9.15
N SER A 56 25.47 3.96 -9.59
CA SER A 56 25.30 4.64 -10.88
C SER A 56 24.02 5.48 -10.90
N ALA A 57 24.05 6.57 -11.67
CA ALA A 57 22.85 7.36 -11.99
C ALA A 57 21.78 6.51 -12.70
N HIS A 58 22.16 5.43 -13.38
CA HIS A 58 21.21 4.50 -14.01
C HIS A 58 20.24 3.86 -12.99
N ILE A 59 20.72 3.56 -11.78
CA ILE A 59 19.87 2.99 -10.71
C ILE A 59 18.78 3.98 -10.28
N LEU A 60 19.13 5.27 -10.23
CA LEU A 60 18.16 6.33 -9.94
C LEU A 60 17.09 6.43 -11.04
N TYR A 61 17.48 6.42 -12.32
CA TYR A 61 16.52 6.42 -13.43
C TYR A 61 15.61 5.20 -13.42
N GLN A 62 16.11 4.02 -13.05
CA GLN A 62 15.29 2.83 -12.90
C GLN A 62 14.25 2.99 -11.78
N TRP A 63 14.63 3.59 -10.64
CA TRP A 63 13.69 3.86 -9.55
C TRP A 63 12.65 4.91 -9.94
N VAL A 64 13.07 5.96 -10.65
CA VAL A 64 12.17 6.99 -11.17
C VAL A 64 11.18 6.41 -12.18
N GLY A 65 11.64 5.58 -13.11
CA GLY A 65 10.79 4.88 -14.07
C GLY A 65 9.75 4.01 -13.37
N ARG A 66 10.18 3.22 -12.39
CA ARG A 66 9.29 2.38 -11.58
C ARG A 66 8.29 3.20 -10.77
N TYR A 67 8.73 4.29 -10.16
CA TYR A 67 7.87 5.20 -9.41
C TYR A 67 6.81 5.84 -10.30
N ILE A 68 7.18 6.30 -11.50
CA ILE A 68 6.23 6.86 -12.46
C ILE A 68 5.23 5.79 -12.90
N GLU A 69 5.68 4.58 -13.22
CA GLU A 69 4.81 3.46 -13.60
C GLU A 69 3.83 3.09 -12.47
N GLU A 70 4.32 2.92 -11.24
CA GLU A 70 3.49 2.65 -10.06
C GLU A 70 2.46 3.77 -9.82
N THR A 71 2.86 5.04 -9.93
CA THR A 71 1.92 6.16 -9.76
C THR A 71 0.95 6.33 -10.94
N GLN A 72 1.32 5.92 -12.15
CA GLN A 72 0.42 5.91 -13.30
C GLN A 72 -0.59 4.78 -13.19
N ILE A 73 -0.17 3.59 -12.77
CA ILE A 73 -1.07 2.46 -12.49
C ILE A 73 -2.06 2.84 -11.39
N MET A 74 -1.60 3.48 -10.30
CA MET A 74 -2.48 3.98 -9.24
C MET A 74 -3.48 5.02 -9.74
N ARG A 75 -3.06 5.93 -10.63
CA ARG A 75 -3.95 6.92 -11.27
C ARG A 75 -4.98 6.26 -12.18
N GLN A 76 -4.55 5.35 -13.05
CA GLN A 76 -5.43 4.60 -13.95
C GLN A 76 -6.46 3.75 -13.19
N SER A 77 -6.10 3.19 -12.04
CA SER A 77 -7.04 2.47 -11.18
C SER A 77 -8.07 3.38 -10.49
N HIS A 78 -7.79 4.68 -10.37
CA HIS A 78 -8.64 5.67 -9.70
C HIS A 78 -9.48 6.51 -10.68
N ASP A 79 -9.00 6.69 -11.92
CA ASP A 79 -9.60 7.56 -12.93
C ASP A 79 -11.07 7.21 -13.22
N GLY A 80 -11.46 5.94 -13.17
CA GLY A 80 -12.84 5.53 -13.43
C GLY A 80 -13.88 6.06 -12.42
N MET A 81 -13.49 6.31 -11.17
CA MET A 81 -14.42 6.62 -10.08
C MET A 81 -14.47 8.13 -9.76
N ASP A 82 -13.37 8.83 -9.99
CA ASP A 82 -13.29 10.28 -9.85
C ASP A 82 -14.02 11.02 -10.98
N ASP A 83 -13.95 10.51 -12.20
CA ASP A 83 -14.57 11.16 -13.35
C ASP A 83 -16.09 11.07 -13.30
N GLU A 84 -16.63 9.94 -12.84
CA GLU A 84 -18.07 9.77 -12.60
C GLU A 84 -18.57 10.72 -11.49
N PHE A 85 -17.80 10.87 -10.40
CA PHE A 85 -18.15 11.80 -9.33
C PHE A 85 -18.08 13.27 -9.77
N LYS A 86 -17.09 13.64 -10.58
CA LYS A 86 -16.97 15.00 -11.15
C LYS A 86 -18.04 15.30 -12.20
N ALA A 87 -18.53 14.28 -12.91
CA ALA A 87 -19.60 14.42 -13.89
C ALA A 87 -21.00 14.57 -13.26
N MET A 88 -21.20 14.12 -12.01
CA MET A 88 -22.46 14.28 -11.29
C MET A 88 -22.79 15.75 -11.00
N SER A 89 -24.09 16.07 -10.97
CA SER A 89 -24.54 17.38 -10.53
C SER A 89 -24.20 17.62 -9.04
N PRO A 90 -24.04 18.89 -8.59
CA PRO A 90 -23.78 19.19 -7.19
C PRO A 90 -24.81 18.61 -6.20
N GLN A 91 -26.07 18.45 -6.64
CA GLN A 91 -27.12 17.85 -5.81
C GLN A 91 -26.95 16.33 -5.66
N GLU A 92 -26.56 15.64 -6.73
CA GLU A 92 -26.28 14.20 -6.69
C GLU A 92 -25.06 13.90 -5.84
N GLN A 93 -23.99 14.70 -5.99
CA GLN A 93 -22.81 14.62 -5.13
C GLN A 93 -23.18 14.77 -3.65
N LEU A 94 -24.05 15.72 -3.30
CA LEU A 94 -24.48 15.93 -1.91
C LEU A 94 -25.32 14.76 -1.38
N ARG A 95 -26.19 14.19 -2.21
CA ARG A 95 -26.98 12.99 -1.85
C ARG A 95 -26.06 11.81 -1.61
N GLU A 96 -25.08 11.61 -2.47
CA GLU A 96 -24.12 10.52 -2.37
C GLU A 96 -23.25 10.67 -1.12
N LEU A 97 -22.72 11.87 -0.85
CA LEU A 97 -21.99 12.16 0.38
C LEU A 97 -22.84 11.87 1.63
N LYS A 98 -24.13 12.21 1.62
CA LYS A 98 -25.03 11.93 2.74
C LYS A 98 -25.28 10.43 2.90
N ARG A 99 -25.41 9.69 1.80
CA ARG A 99 -25.56 8.23 1.79
C ARG A 99 -24.31 7.56 2.37
N LEU A 100 -23.13 7.93 1.87
CA LEU A 100 -21.84 7.40 2.31
C LEU A 100 -21.57 7.68 3.79
N LYS A 101 -21.86 8.90 4.27
CA LYS A 101 -21.72 9.24 5.68
C LYS A 101 -22.59 8.37 6.59
N ARG A 102 -23.84 8.12 6.21
CA ARG A 102 -24.74 7.24 6.96
C ARG A 102 -24.26 5.79 6.96
N ALA A 103 -23.83 5.28 5.81
CA ALA A 103 -23.28 3.93 5.72
C ALA A 103 -22.04 3.77 6.62
N LEU A 104 -21.15 4.76 6.63
CA LEU A 104 -19.97 4.78 7.49
C LEU A 104 -20.34 4.80 8.98
N GLU A 105 -21.31 5.61 9.37
CA GLU A 105 -21.79 5.68 10.76
C GLU A 105 -22.41 4.35 11.22
N LEU A 106 -23.26 3.74 10.39
CA LEU A 106 -23.85 2.44 10.66
C LEU A 106 -22.78 1.35 10.83
N GLU A 107 -21.76 1.34 9.97
CA GLU A 107 -20.69 0.34 10.06
C GLU A 107 -19.81 0.55 11.30
N LYS A 108 -19.58 1.80 11.72
CA LYS A 108 -18.90 2.08 12.99
C LYS A 108 -19.68 1.53 14.18
N ILE A 109 -20.98 1.82 14.26
CA ILE A 109 -21.85 1.31 15.32
C ILE A 109 -21.86 -0.22 15.30
N ARG A 110 -21.97 -0.83 14.12
CA ARG A 110 -21.92 -2.28 13.95
C ARG A 110 -20.61 -2.88 14.46
N SER A 111 -19.48 -2.28 14.09
CA SER A 111 -18.15 -2.71 14.53
C SER A 111 -18.01 -2.61 16.06
N GLU A 112 -18.47 -1.51 16.65
CA GLU A 112 -18.47 -1.31 18.10
C GLU A 112 -19.38 -2.30 18.83
N ALA A 113 -20.59 -2.53 18.32
CA ALA A 113 -21.51 -3.52 18.86
C ALA A 113 -20.91 -4.94 18.82
N PHE A 114 -20.23 -5.31 17.73
CA PHE A 114 -19.55 -6.60 17.65
C PHE A 114 -18.38 -6.72 18.63
N LYS A 115 -17.58 -5.67 18.80
CA LYS A 115 -16.51 -5.65 19.83
C LYS A 115 -17.11 -5.87 21.22
N HIS A 116 -18.18 -5.15 21.53
CA HIS A 116 -18.85 -5.26 22.84
C HIS A 116 -19.48 -6.64 23.05
N MET A 117 -20.12 -7.20 22.03
CA MET A 117 -20.66 -8.56 22.07
C MET A 117 -19.57 -9.61 22.36
N ILE A 118 -18.39 -9.44 21.76
CA ILE A 118 -17.24 -10.30 22.03
C ILE A 118 -16.81 -10.15 23.50
N GLU A 119 -16.69 -8.93 24.01
CA GLU A 119 -16.33 -8.67 25.42
C GLU A 119 -17.30 -9.33 26.39
N VAL A 120 -18.62 -9.18 26.17
CA VAL A 120 -19.65 -9.79 27.00
C VAL A 120 -19.56 -11.33 26.95
N ALA A 121 -19.35 -11.91 25.77
CA ALA A 121 -19.22 -13.35 25.62
C ALA A 121 -17.97 -13.90 26.32
N GLU A 122 -16.83 -13.22 26.21
CA GLU A 122 -15.59 -13.60 26.91
C GLU A 122 -15.78 -13.52 28.44
N GLN A 123 -16.45 -12.49 28.95
CA GLN A 123 -16.73 -12.32 30.38
C GLN A 123 -17.70 -13.37 30.93
N GLN A 124 -18.79 -13.67 30.22
CA GLN A 124 -19.84 -14.57 30.71
C GLN A 124 -19.47 -16.05 30.57
N PHE A 125 -18.81 -16.43 29.46
CA PHE A 125 -18.55 -17.83 29.15
C PHE A 125 -17.09 -18.24 29.37
N ASN A 126 -16.19 -17.28 29.65
CA ASN A 126 -14.75 -17.52 29.87
C ASN A 126 -14.07 -18.26 28.70
N ILE A 127 -14.58 -18.08 27.48
CA ILE A 127 -14.02 -18.63 26.25
C ILE A 127 -13.22 -17.51 25.57
N PRO A 128 -11.91 -17.69 25.30
CA PRO A 128 -11.10 -16.68 24.62
C PRO A 128 -11.44 -16.63 23.12
N ILE A 129 -12.15 -15.60 22.68
CA ILE A 129 -12.57 -15.41 21.29
C ILE A 129 -11.55 -14.55 20.53
N ARG A 130 -11.00 -13.52 21.19
CA ARG A 130 -9.94 -12.68 20.64
C ARG A 130 -8.60 -13.42 20.69
N LYS A 131 -7.76 -13.19 19.67
CA LYS A 131 -6.36 -13.60 19.72
C LYS A 131 -5.66 -12.87 20.88
N LYS A 132 -4.99 -13.61 21.77
CA LYS A 132 -4.10 -13.03 22.78
C LYS A 132 -2.97 -12.28 22.07
N SER A 133 -2.68 -11.04 22.48
CA SER A 133 -1.67 -10.15 21.88
C SER A 133 -0.21 -10.56 22.17
N GLY A 134 0.07 -11.87 22.27
CA GLY A 134 1.38 -12.37 22.67
C GLY A 134 1.69 -13.72 22.05
N THR A 135 2.33 -13.70 20.89
CA THR A 135 3.37 -14.68 20.58
C THR A 135 4.66 -13.89 20.47
N LYS A 136 5.58 -14.12 21.41
CA LYS A 136 6.92 -13.51 21.43
C LYS A 136 7.59 -13.74 20.07
N GLN A 137 8.01 -12.65 19.42
CA GLN A 137 9.07 -12.71 18.41
C GLN A 137 10.43 -12.59 19.10
#